data_AF-A0A6G0QC03-F1
#
_entry.id   AF-A0A6G0QC03-F1
#
_cell.length_a   1.000
_cell.length_b   1.000
_cell.length_c   1.000
_cell.angle_alpha   90.00
_cell.angle_beta   90.00
_cell.angle_gamma   90.00
#
_symmetry.space_group_name_H-M   'P 1'
#
loop_
_entity.id
_entity.type
_entity.pdbx_description
1 polymer ?
#
loop_
_entity_poly.entity_id
_entity_poly.type
_entity_poly.pdbx_seq_one_letter_code
_entity_poly.pdbx_strand_id
1 'polypeptide(L)'
;MDELYEATHTYQYSVRAGVEATARLDRWYVSAPMVDWVAAVETRRTGTSADHRAVRLHLRSPVDPVRVRKPAKVYPPPTNAADAARERTLLLLQDFAAGLDDDPPDARKWARDWDLFKLAVRRETLAIIKRRRKTDRNSYKQRIRRLVKQDARLRERAAGVVDSVESITDALEVLTLTDGRGGTPLQRVRNAITDCTMGRASAQQRRLFRAGGHSSKKTTKAMFRRVSTKYSDNEIHRLDSAIGHSARGVHDKADTLADAWTPIFQQPASTSEERAAVLPWLGNHGQYTDLLADMTEPFTSAEVAAAVGASKPGKACGPDRLGNDWYRDFGDQLIPILTKLYNC
;
A
#
# COMPACT_ATOMS: atom_id res chain seq x y z
N MET A 1 10.60 42.31 -9.03
CA MET A 1 10.72 42.68 -7.60
C MET A 1 9.49 42.22 -6.82
N ASP A 2 8.28 42.39 -7.37
CA ASP A 2 7.00 42.02 -6.74
C ASP A 2 6.87 40.56 -6.27
N GLU A 3 7.46 39.60 -6.99
CA GLU A 3 7.39 38.17 -6.65
C GLU A 3 8.08 37.83 -5.32
N LEU A 4 9.22 38.49 -5.03
CA LEU A 4 9.95 38.32 -3.77
C LEU A 4 9.16 38.92 -2.60
N TYR A 5 8.49 40.06 -2.82
CA TYR A 5 7.65 40.71 -1.82
C TYR A 5 6.45 39.82 -1.47
N GLU A 6 5.73 39.31 -2.48
CA GLU A 6 4.58 38.43 -2.27
C GLU A 6 4.94 37.11 -1.55
N ALA A 7 6.14 36.59 -1.79
CA ALA A 7 6.62 35.33 -1.24
C ALA A 7 7.22 35.44 0.18
N THR A 8 7.45 36.65 0.70
CA THR A 8 8.18 36.84 1.97
C THR A 8 7.54 37.82 2.94
N HIS A 9 6.70 38.74 2.46
CA HIS A 9 6.06 39.74 3.31
C HIS A 9 4.74 39.19 3.85
N THR A 10 4.55 39.35 5.15
CA THR A 10 3.46 38.72 5.89
C THR A 10 2.40 39.73 6.31
N TYR A 11 2.72 41.02 6.32
CA TYR A 11 1.83 42.08 6.76
C TYR A 11 1.80 43.22 5.75
N GLN A 12 0.63 43.84 5.53
CA GLN A 12 0.46 45.03 4.69
C GLN A 12 -0.28 46.11 5.48
N TYR A 13 0.16 47.36 5.38
CA TYR A 13 -0.40 48.48 6.11
C TYR A 13 -0.29 49.79 5.35
N SER A 14 -1.26 50.68 5.54
CA SER A 14 -1.25 52.02 4.96
C SER A 14 -0.40 52.97 5.81
N VAL A 15 0.56 53.66 5.18
CA VAL A 15 1.41 54.66 5.86
C VAL A 15 0.78 56.05 5.82
N ARG A 16 0.12 56.38 4.72
CA ARG A 16 -0.65 57.61 4.49
C ARG A 16 -1.68 57.34 3.38
N ALA A 17 -2.65 58.24 3.21
CA ALA A 17 -3.69 58.08 2.19
C ALA A 17 -3.08 57.78 0.81
N GLY A 18 -3.42 56.61 0.25
CA GLY A 18 -2.95 56.14 -1.05
C GLY A 18 -1.54 55.54 -1.07
N VAL A 19 -0.87 55.34 0.07
CA VAL A 19 0.46 54.70 0.15
C VAL A 19 0.42 53.47 1.05
N GLU A 20 0.49 52.31 0.41
CA GLU A 20 0.59 51.00 1.06
C GLU A 20 2.05 50.59 1.23
N ALA A 21 2.38 50.07 2.41
CA ALA A 21 3.66 49.45 2.72
C ALA A 21 3.46 47.98 3.11
N THR A 22 4.53 47.20 3.06
CA THR A 22 4.50 45.79 3.47
C THR A 22 5.65 45.50 4.41
N ALA A 23 5.47 44.56 5.34
CA ALA A 23 6.50 44.14 6.28
C ALA A 23 6.58 42.61 6.37
N ARG A 24 7.78 42.11 6.67
CA ARG A 24 8.03 40.71 7.03
C ARG A 24 8.16 40.64 8.55
N LEU A 25 7.05 40.47 9.25
CA LEU A 25 7.04 40.43 10.71
C LEU A 25 7.17 39.00 11.24
N ASP A 26 6.48 38.07 10.59
CA ASP A 26 6.40 36.68 11.03
C ASP A 26 7.57 35.86 10.46
N ARG A 27 8.34 35.23 11.34
CA ARG A 27 9.58 34.52 10.99
C ARG A 27 9.75 33.26 11.81
N TRP A 28 10.36 32.25 11.20
CA TRP A 28 10.90 31.09 11.91
C TRP A 28 12.40 31.28 12.10
N TYR A 29 12.87 31.11 13.34
CA TYR A 29 14.29 31.01 13.63
C TYR A 29 14.63 29.54 13.85
N VAL A 30 15.70 29.08 13.22
CA VAL A 30 16.21 27.73 13.39
C VAL A 30 17.65 27.80 13.89
N SER A 31 18.03 26.90 14.78
CA SER A 31 19.42 26.77 15.22
C SER A 31 20.28 26.24 14.06
N ALA A 32 21.58 26.55 14.06
CA ALA A 32 22.50 26.13 13.00
C ALA A 32 22.44 24.61 12.68
N PRO A 33 22.33 23.70 13.68
CA PRO A 33 22.20 22.26 13.40
C PRO A 33 20.87 21.84 12.75
N MET A 34 19.80 22.65 12.86
CA MET A 34 18.49 22.34 12.27
C MET A 34 18.34 22.85 10.84
N VAL A 35 19.31 23.60 10.31
CA VAL A 35 19.26 24.13 8.94
C VAL A 35 19.12 23.01 7.91
N ASP A 36 19.84 21.90 8.10
CA ASP A 36 19.79 20.73 7.20
C ASP A 36 18.42 20.03 7.19
N TRP A 37 17.60 20.28 8.21
CA TRP A 37 16.24 19.78 8.29
C TRP A 37 15.24 20.69 7.58
N VAL A 38 15.59 21.93 7.26
CA VAL A 38 14.69 22.88 6.59
C VAL A 38 14.59 22.56 5.11
N ALA A 39 13.43 22.08 4.68
CA ALA A 39 13.15 21.74 3.28
C ALA A 39 12.62 22.93 2.48
N ALA A 40 11.79 23.78 3.09
CA ALA A 40 11.23 24.98 2.47
C ALA A 40 10.57 25.90 3.52
N VAL A 41 10.39 27.18 3.19
CA VAL A 41 9.54 28.13 3.92
C VAL A 41 8.59 28.77 2.93
N GLU A 42 7.29 28.81 3.23
CA GLU A 42 6.26 29.41 2.37
C GLU A 42 5.39 30.40 3.14
N THR A 43 5.01 31.51 2.50
CA THR A 43 3.96 32.41 2.97
C THR A 43 2.63 32.05 2.33
N ARG A 44 1.56 31.94 3.11
CA ARG A 44 0.23 31.54 2.62
C ARG A 44 -0.85 32.50 3.12
N ARG A 45 -1.73 32.95 2.22
CA ARG A 45 -2.96 33.63 2.61
C ARG A 45 -3.89 32.63 3.30
N THR A 46 -4.27 32.91 4.54
CA THR A 46 -5.26 32.11 5.27
C THR A 46 -6.65 32.38 4.73
N GLY A 47 -7.57 31.41 4.82
CA GLY A 47 -8.97 31.60 4.42
C GLY A 47 -9.78 32.47 5.39
N THR A 48 -9.21 32.80 6.55
CA THR A 48 -9.75 33.70 7.56
C THR A 48 -9.28 35.13 7.30
N SER A 49 -10.13 36.13 7.61
CA SER A 49 -9.80 37.56 7.49
C SER A 49 -8.79 37.97 8.57
N ALA A 50 -7.51 37.72 8.30
CA ALA A 50 -6.38 38.22 9.08
C ALA A 50 -5.63 39.25 8.24
N ASP A 51 -5.13 40.29 8.90
CA ASP A 51 -4.22 41.30 8.35
C ASP A 51 -2.79 40.75 8.15
N HIS A 52 -2.52 39.56 8.69
CA HIS A 52 -1.29 38.79 8.46
C HIS A 52 -1.50 37.58 7.54
N ARG A 53 -0.46 37.26 6.74
CA ARG A 53 -0.30 35.99 5.99
C ARG A 53 0.43 34.98 6.88
N ALA A 54 0.02 33.72 6.84
CA ALA A 54 0.68 32.66 7.60
C ALA A 54 2.06 32.31 7.00
N VAL A 55 3.02 31.95 7.86
CA VAL A 55 4.34 31.45 7.46
C VAL A 55 4.48 29.99 7.87
N ARG A 56 4.78 29.12 6.91
CA ARG A 56 4.92 27.68 7.15
C ARG A 56 6.35 27.22 6.88
N LEU A 57 6.92 26.53 7.86
CA LEU A 57 8.21 25.85 7.77
C LEU A 57 7.98 24.37 7.41
N HIS A 58 8.60 23.89 6.35
CA HIS A 58 8.61 22.48 5.97
C HIS A 58 9.91 21.84 6.45
N LEU A 59 9.81 20.80 7.28
CA LEU A 59 10.95 20.04 7.79
C LEU A 59 11.06 18.67 7.10
N ARG A 60 12.29 18.23 6.82
CA ARG A 60 12.62 16.92 6.26
C ARG A 60 13.88 16.39 6.91
N SER A 61 13.84 15.16 7.44
CA SER A 61 15.05 14.49 7.95
C SER A 61 16.14 14.43 6.87
N PRO A 62 17.37 14.90 7.14
CA PRO A 62 18.49 14.86 6.19
C PRO A 62 19.02 13.43 6.01
N VAL A 63 18.86 12.58 7.02
CA VAL A 63 19.12 11.14 6.97
C VAL A 63 17.80 10.42 6.68
N ASP A 64 17.79 9.70 5.55
CA ASP A 64 16.65 9.04 4.92
C ASP A 64 15.60 8.52 5.92
N PRO A 65 14.34 8.98 5.90
CA PRO A 65 13.34 8.48 6.83
C PRO A 65 13.14 6.99 6.56
N VAL A 66 13.34 6.14 7.57
CA VAL A 66 13.09 4.68 7.49
C VAL A 66 11.67 4.45 6.98
N ARG A 67 11.53 4.21 5.68
CA ARG A 67 10.24 3.92 5.06
C ARG A 67 9.90 2.48 5.36
N VAL A 68 9.24 2.24 6.50
CA VAL A 68 8.61 0.94 6.80
C VAL A 68 7.47 0.71 5.79
N ARG A 69 7.82 0.12 4.64
CA ARG A 69 6.86 -0.27 3.62
C ARG A 69 6.15 -1.53 4.11
N LYS A 70 4.84 -1.41 4.34
CA LYS A 70 4.00 -2.60 4.55
C LYS A 70 4.23 -3.56 3.37
N PRO A 71 4.43 -4.86 3.63
CA PRO A 71 4.56 -5.85 2.58
C PRO A 71 3.41 -5.71 1.59
N ALA A 72 3.73 -5.59 0.30
CA ALA A 72 2.71 -5.49 -0.73
C ALA A 72 1.89 -6.80 -0.74
N LYS A 73 0.56 -6.66 -0.73
CA LYS A 73 -0.35 -7.80 -0.92
C LYS A 73 -0.05 -8.46 -2.26
N VAL A 74 -0.01 -9.79 -2.28
CA VAL A 74 0.16 -10.57 -3.51
C VAL A 74 -1.20 -10.87 -4.14
N TYR A 75 -2.22 -11.03 -3.29
CA TYR A 75 -3.61 -11.30 -3.68
C TYR A 75 -4.56 -10.21 -3.13
N PRO A 76 -5.62 -9.82 -3.87
CA PRO A 76 -5.90 -10.22 -5.25
C PRO A 76 -4.88 -9.64 -6.24
N PRO A 77 -4.49 -10.39 -7.28
CA PRO A 77 -3.65 -9.89 -8.36
C PRO A 77 -4.39 -8.78 -9.13
N PRO A 78 -3.66 -7.90 -9.85
CA PRO A 78 -4.28 -6.98 -10.79
C PRO A 78 -5.05 -7.74 -11.88
N THR A 79 -6.09 -7.11 -12.43
CA THR A 79 -7.04 -7.73 -13.37
C THR A 79 -6.38 -8.40 -14.57
N ASN A 80 -5.32 -7.79 -15.11
CA ASN A 80 -4.54 -8.33 -16.24
C ASN A 80 -3.77 -9.63 -15.94
N ALA A 81 -3.70 -10.02 -14.67
CA ALA A 81 -3.02 -11.22 -14.20
C ALA A 81 -3.94 -12.15 -13.40
N ALA A 82 -5.23 -11.80 -13.27
CA ALA A 82 -6.15 -12.49 -12.37
C ALA A 82 -6.38 -13.94 -12.79
N ASP A 83 -6.77 -14.17 -14.04
CA ASP A 83 -7.10 -15.51 -14.53
C ASP A 83 -5.88 -16.43 -14.53
N ALA A 84 -4.76 -15.96 -15.09
CA ALA A 84 -3.52 -16.73 -15.12
C ALA A 84 -2.98 -17.05 -13.71
N ALA A 85 -3.13 -16.13 -12.75
CA ALA A 85 -2.75 -16.40 -11.36
C ALA A 85 -3.73 -17.38 -10.68
N ARG A 86 -5.03 -17.31 -10.99
CA ARG A 86 -6.04 -18.25 -10.50
C ARG A 86 -5.77 -19.67 -10.98
N GLU A 87 -5.59 -19.85 -12.29
CA GLU A 87 -5.26 -21.15 -12.89
C GLU A 87 -3.99 -21.75 -12.27
N ARG A 88 -2.92 -20.95 -12.15
CA ARG A 88 -1.67 -21.45 -11.54
C ARG A 88 -1.84 -21.80 -10.07
N THR A 89 -2.64 -21.05 -9.32
CA THR A 89 -2.91 -21.35 -7.90
C THR A 89 -3.71 -22.65 -7.76
N LEU A 90 -4.70 -22.88 -8.62
CA LEU A 90 -5.49 -24.11 -8.61
C LEU A 90 -4.61 -25.34 -8.90
N LEU A 91 -3.72 -25.25 -9.87
CA LEU A 91 -2.76 -26.34 -10.15
C LEU A 91 -1.87 -26.63 -8.94
N LEU A 92 -1.30 -25.60 -8.31
CA LEU A 92 -0.46 -25.80 -7.13
C LEU A 92 -1.25 -26.40 -5.95
N LEU A 93 -2.52 -26.02 -5.78
CA LEU A 93 -3.40 -26.59 -4.75
C LEU A 93 -3.70 -28.07 -5.02
N GLN A 94 -3.95 -28.43 -6.28
CA GLN A 94 -4.16 -29.82 -6.69
C GLN A 94 -2.91 -30.67 -6.46
N ASP A 95 -1.74 -30.18 -6.90
CA ASP A 95 -0.46 -30.87 -6.70
C ASP A 95 -0.18 -31.08 -5.21
N PHE A 96 -0.44 -30.06 -4.37
CA PHE A 96 -0.25 -30.16 -2.92
C PHE A 96 -1.24 -31.13 -2.28
N ALA A 97 -2.51 -31.11 -2.69
CA ALA A 97 -3.52 -32.03 -2.17
C ALA A 97 -3.19 -33.49 -2.49
N ALA A 98 -2.72 -33.78 -3.70
CA ALA A 98 -2.29 -35.12 -4.10
C ALA A 98 -1.11 -35.61 -3.25
N GLY A 99 -0.12 -34.77 -3.00
CA GLY A 99 1.02 -35.12 -2.15
C GLY A 99 0.66 -35.44 -0.69
N LEU A 100 -0.45 -34.90 -0.17
CA LEU A 100 -0.94 -35.25 1.17
C LEU A 100 -1.61 -36.64 1.23
N ASP A 101 -2.11 -37.15 0.11
CA ASP A 101 -2.76 -38.47 0.05
C ASP A 101 -1.75 -39.61 -0.09
N ASP A 102 -0.56 -39.33 -0.64
CA ASP A 102 0.49 -40.33 -0.90
C ASP A 102 1.41 -40.59 0.31
N ASP A 103 1.49 -39.66 1.26
CA ASP A 103 2.40 -39.70 2.40
C ASP A 103 1.68 -40.04 3.72
N PRO A 104 2.28 -40.84 4.61
CA PRO A 104 1.74 -41.03 5.95
C PRO A 104 1.73 -39.68 6.71
N PRO A 105 0.73 -39.46 7.60
CA PRO A 105 0.60 -38.21 8.33
C PRO A 105 1.82 -37.93 9.22
N ASP A 106 2.48 -36.81 8.97
CA ASP A 106 3.55 -36.25 9.80
C ASP A 106 3.33 -34.74 9.92
N ALA A 107 2.82 -34.31 11.08
CA ALA A 107 2.45 -32.93 11.34
C ALA A 107 3.62 -31.96 11.15
N ARG A 108 4.86 -32.38 11.47
CA ARG A 108 6.03 -31.52 11.35
C ARG A 108 6.44 -31.34 9.90
N LYS A 109 6.39 -32.42 9.11
CA LYS A 109 6.64 -32.37 7.66
C LYS A 109 5.57 -31.54 6.96
N TRP A 110 4.30 -31.84 7.21
CA TRP A 110 3.17 -31.16 6.56
C TRP A 110 3.11 -29.67 6.88
N ALA A 111 3.44 -29.26 8.12
CA ALA A 111 3.53 -27.83 8.46
C ALA A 111 4.62 -27.11 7.65
N ARG A 112 5.79 -27.74 7.46
CA ARG A 112 6.88 -27.18 6.62
C ARG A 112 6.48 -27.12 5.16
N ASP A 113 5.87 -28.18 4.65
CA ASP A 113 5.43 -28.27 3.26
C ASP A 113 4.34 -27.23 2.97
N TRP A 114 3.43 -27.00 3.91
CA TRP A 114 2.43 -25.94 3.83
C TRP A 114 3.04 -24.53 3.72
N ASP A 115 4.07 -24.25 4.52
CA ASP A 115 4.80 -22.98 4.44
C ASP A 115 5.55 -22.82 3.11
N LEU A 116 6.22 -23.88 2.64
CA LEU A 116 6.90 -23.90 1.34
C LEU A 116 5.91 -23.72 0.18
N PHE A 117 4.74 -24.36 0.27
CA PHE A 117 3.65 -24.23 -0.69
C PHE A 117 3.17 -22.77 -0.77
N LYS A 118 2.86 -22.11 0.36
CA LYS A 118 2.45 -20.70 0.37
C LYS A 118 3.52 -19.78 -0.25
N LEU A 119 4.81 -20.08 0.00
CA LEU A 119 5.92 -19.37 -0.62
C LEU A 119 5.96 -19.58 -2.14
N ALA A 120 5.69 -20.80 -2.62
CA ALA A 120 5.60 -21.12 -4.05
C ALA A 120 4.44 -20.36 -4.71
N VAL A 121 3.23 -20.39 -4.13
CA VAL A 121 2.06 -19.63 -4.62
C VAL A 121 2.40 -18.14 -4.75
N ARG A 122 3.03 -17.57 -3.71
CA ARG A 122 3.48 -16.18 -3.73
C ARG A 122 4.47 -15.91 -4.87
N ARG A 123 5.49 -16.76 -5.04
CA ARG A 123 6.52 -16.61 -6.07
C ARG A 123 5.91 -16.65 -7.47
N GLU A 124 5.09 -17.66 -7.75
CA GLU A 124 4.45 -17.84 -9.06
C GLU A 124 3.50 -16.69 -9.39
N THR A 125 2.66 -16.28 -8.43
CA THR A 125 1.74 -15.15 -8.61
C THR A 125 2.51 -13.87 -8.94
N LEU A 126 3.58 -13.56 -8.20
CA LEU A 126 4.41 -12.39 -8.47
C LEU A 126 5.11 -12.46 -9.83
N ALA A 127 5.58 -13.65 -10.24
CA ALA A 127 6.19 -13.86 -11.55
C ALA A 127 5.18 -13.61 -12.68
N ILE A 128 3.94 -14.10 -12.55
CA ILE A 128 2.84 -13.86 -13.50
C ILE A 128 2.53 -12.36 -13.58
N ILE A 129 2.34 -11.69 -12.43
CA ILE A 129 2.09 -10.25 -12.38
C ILE A 129 3.21 -9.47 -13.07
N LYS A 130 4.47 -9.83 -12.80
CA LYS A 130 5.64 -9.19 -13.42
C LYS A 130 5.65 -9.39 -14.94
N ARG A 131 5.40 -10.61 -15.42
CA ARG A 131 5.31 -10.94 -16.86
C ARG A 131 4.18 -10.14 -17.53
N ARG A 132 2.97 -10.20 -17.01
CA ARG A 132 1.80 -9.47 -17.55
C ARG A 132 2.01 -7.96 -17.55
N ARG A 133 2.54 -7.37 -16.47
CA ARG A 133 2.89 -5.95 -16.44
C ARG A 133 3.98 -5.57 -17.45
N LYS A 134 4.96 -6.45 -17.69
CA LYS A 134 5.99 -6.22 -18.72
C LYS A 134 5.36 -6.24 -20.10
N THR A 135 4.52 -7.23 -20.39
CA THR A 135 3.77 -7.33 -21.66
C THR A 135 2.86 -6.13 -21.87
N ASP A 136 2.07 -5.72 -20.87
CA ASP A 136 1.16 -4.58 -20.99
C ASP A 136 1.88 -3.25 -21.10
N ARG A 137 2.97 -3.06 -20.33
CA ARG A 137 3.78 -1.85 -20.45
C ARG A 137 4.45 -1.80 -21.81
N ASN A 138 4.88 -2.93 -22.33
CA ASN A 138 5.42 -3.02 -23.67
C ASN A 138 4.30 -2.73 -24.68
N SER A 139 3.12 -3.34 -24.58
CA SER A 139 2.01 -3.10 -25.51
C SER A 139 1.49 -1.67 -25.50
N TYR A 140 1.23 -1.06 -24.33
CA TYR A 140 0.78 0.34 -24.27
C TYR A 140 1.88 1.32 -24.70
N LYS A 141 3.12 1.17 -24.24
CA LYS A 141 4.21 2.08 -24.63
C LYS A 141 4.67 1.87 -26.08
N GLN A 142 4.62 0.65 -26.61
CA GLN A 142 4.94 0.36 -28.00
C GLN A 142 3.80 0.82 -28.90
N ARG A 143 2.54 0.59 -28.53
CA ARG A 143 1.36 1.07 -29.26
C ARG A 143 1.31 2.60 -29.28
N ILE A 144 1.57 3.29 -28.17
CA ILE A 144 1.66 4.77 -28.17
C ILE A 144 2.86 5.25 -29.01
N ARG A 145 4.04 4.63 -28.90
CA ARG A 145 5.21 5.04 -29.71
C ARG A 145 4.96 4.86 -31.20
N ARG A 146 4.38 3.74 -31.61
CA ARG A 146 3.96 3.47 -32.99
C ARG A 146 2.88 4.47 -33.44
N LEU A 147 1.88 4.68 -32.58
CA LEU A 147 0.91 5.78 -32.52
C LEU A 147 1.47 7.11 -33.02
N VAL A 148 2.39 7.64 -32.22
CA VAL A 148 3.02 8.94 -32.39
C VAL A 148 3.90 8.98 -33.64
N LYS A 149 4.62 7.90 -33.96
CA LYS A 149 5.42 7.80 -35.19
C LYS A 149 4.55 7.86 -36.44
N GLN A 150 3.40 7.19 -36.45
CA GLN A 150 2.43 7.24 -37.54
C GLN A 150 1.81 8.64 -37.68
N ASP A 151 1.48 9.32 -36.57
CA ASP A 151 0.96 10.70 -36.59
C ASP A 151 2.01 11.71 -37.13
N ALA A 152 3.29 11.56 -36.78
CA ALA A 152 4.37 12.40 -37.31
C ALA A 152 4.53 12.21 -38.83
N ARG A 153 4.58 10.97 -39.30
CA ARG A 153 4.73 10.64 -40.74
C ARG A 153 3.56 11.12 -41.58
N LEU A 154 2.33 11.01 -41.06
CA LEU A 154 1.15 11.52 -41.76
C LEU A 154 1.15 13.06 -41.87
N ARG A 155 1.76 13.77 -40.91
CA ARG A 155 1.96 15.23 -41.02
C ARG A 155 3.04 15.58 -42.05
N GLU A 156 4.14 14.84 -42.08
CA GLU A 156 5.20 15.02 -43.09
C GLU A 156 4.65 14.81 -44.50
N ARG A 157 3.84 13.77 -44.71
CA ARG A 157 3.15 13.53 -45.98
C ARG A 157 2.19 14.65 -46.36
N ALA A 158 1.41 15.16 -45.40
CA ALA A 158 0.52 16.31 -45.63
C ALA A 158 1.29 17.60 -45.97
N ALA A 159 2.57 17.70 -45.55
CA ALA A 159 3.47 18.81 -45.87
C ALA A 159 4.22 18.63 -47.22
N GLY A 160 3.92 17.57 -47.99
CA GLY A 160 4.49 17.35 -49.32
C GLY A 160 5.85 16.66 -49.35
N VAL A 161 6.28 16.02 -48.25
CA VAL A 161 7.51 15.21 -48.22
C VAL A 161 7.33 13.92 -49.02
N VAL A 162 8.35 13.53 -49.80
CA VAL A 162 8.31 12.33 -50.68
C VAL A 162 8.14 11.05 -49.87
N ASP A 163 7.17 10.23 -50.27
CA ASP A 163 6.84 8.96 -49.61
C ASP A 163 8.00 7.96 -49.72
N SER A 164 8.48 7.45 -48.57
CA SER A 164 9.36 6.28 -48.50
C SER A 164 8.57 4.98 -48.44
N VAL A 165 9.19 3.84 -48.75
CA VAL A 165 8.57 2.51 -48.63
C VAL A 165 8.00 2.28 -47.22
N GLU A 166 8.72 2.69 -46.17
CA GLU A 166 8.23 2.63 -44.80
C GLU A 166 6.99 3.50 -44.55
N SER A 167 6.86 4.65 -45.23
CA SER A 167 5.68 5.52 -45.11
C SER A 167 4.44 4.89 -45.75
N ILE A 168 4.62 4.12 -46.82
CA ILE A 168 3.55 3.40 -47.52
C ILE A 168 3.06 2.23 -46.67
N THR A 169 3.97 1.46 -46.06
CA THR A 169 3.62 0.35 -45.15
C THR A 169 2.87 0.86 -43.92
N ASP A 170 3.32 1.97 -43.32
CA ASP A 170 2.63 2.59 -42.18
C ASP A 170 1.23 3.10 -42.57
N ALA A 171 1.08 3.68 -43.77
CA ALA A 171 -0.22 4.17 -44.26
C ALA A 171 -1.22 3.02 -44.45
N LEU A 172 -0.78 1.86 -44.95
CA LEU A 172 -1.59 0.65 -45.04
C LEU A 172 -1.98 0.12 -43.65
N GLU A 173 -1.06 0.19 -42.70
CA GLU A 173 -1.35 -0.23 -41.32
C GLU A 173 -2.37 0.69 -40.63
N VAL A 174 -2.37 1.99 -40.95
CA VAL A 174 -3.38 2.96 -40.48
C VAL A 174 -4.76 2.70 -41.09
N LEU A 175 -4.85 2.04 -42.26
CA LEU A 175 -6.12 1.63 -42.86
C LEU A 175 -6.74 0.41 -42.16
N THR A 176 -5.97 -0.36 -41.38
CA THR A 176 -6.48 -1.45 -40.54
C THR A 176 -7.10 -0.95 -39.22
N LEU A 177 -7.05 0.35 -38.96
CA LEU A 177 -7.72 1.01 -37.85
C LEU A 177 -9.16 1.44 -38.29
N THR A 178 -10.21 0.66 -37.97
CA THR A 178 -11.64 1.01 -38.21
C THR A 178 -12.56 0.36 -37.15
N ASP A 179 -13.73 0.87 -36.74
CA ASP A 179 -14.62 1.95 -37.21
C ASP A 179 -15.25 2.75 -36.05
N GLY A 180 -15.62 4.02 -36.27
CA GLY A 180 -16.48 4.75 -35.32
C GLY A 180 -16.57 6.27 -35.49
N ARG A 181 -15.60 6.94 -36.11
CA ARG A 181 -15.73 8.35 -36.52
C ARG A 181 -14.99 8.54 -37.84
N GLY A 182 -15.75 8.59 -38.94
CA GLY A 182 -15.23 8.92 -40.26
C GLY A 182 -14.35 10.17 -40.21
N GLY A 183 -13.20 10.11 -40.89
CA GLY A 183 -12.17 11.15 -40.84
C GLY A 183 -10.88 10.72 -41.56
N THR A 184 -10.00 11.70 -41.78
CA THR A 184 -8.69 11.52 -42.41
C THR A 184 -7.83 10.49 -41.67
N PRO A 185 -6.83 9.85 -42.32
CA PRO A 185 -5.90 8.92 -41.65
C PRO A 185 -5.27 9.51 -40.38
N LEU A 186 -4.95 10.81 -40.39
CA LEU A 186 -4.40 11.53 -39.24
C LEU A 186 -5.38 11.59 -38.06
N GLN A 187 -6.68 11.82 -38.34
CA GLN A 187 -7.72 11.80 -37.31
C GLN A 187 -7.88 10.40 -36.70
N ARG A 188 -7.78 9.34 -37.51
CA ARG A 188 -7.84 7.94 -37.00
C ARG A 188 -6.71 7.65 -36.00
N VAL A 189 -5.48 8.05 -36.34
CA VAL A 189 -4.32 7.86 -35.46
C VAL A 189 -4.45 8.67 -34.17
N ARG A 190 -4.89 9.94 -34.25
CA ARG A 190 -5.12 10.80 -33.08
C ARG A 190 -6.23 10.27 -32.16
N ASN A 191 -7.31 9.73 -32.73
CA ASN A 191 -8.36 9.08 -31.95
C ASN A 191 -7.81 7.84 -31.23
N ALA A 192 -7.05 6.98 -31.90
CA ALA A 192 -6.44 5.81 -31.27
C ALA A 192 -5.45 6.17 -30.14
N ILE A 193 -4.68 7.27 -30.27
CA ILE A 193 -3.84 7.81 -29.20
C ILE A 193 -4.71 8.29 -28.02
N THR A 194 -5.80 8.98 -28.32
CA THR A 194 -6.75 9.49 -27.33
C THR A 194 -7.40 8.33 -26.58
N ASP A 195 -7.86 7.29 -27.26
CA ASP A 195 -8.47 6.09 -26.67
C ASP A 195 -7.49 5.35 -25.75
N CYS A 196 -6.23 5.19 -26.18
CA CYS A 196 -5.19 4.60 -25.33
C CYS A 196 -4.96 5.42 -24.06
N THR A 197 -4.98 6.75 -24.18
CA THR A 197 -4.77 7.68 -23.06
C THR A 197 -5.97 7.70 -22.12
N MET A 198 -7.19 7.74 -22.67
CA MET A 198 -8.46 7.66 -21.94
C MET A 198 -8.63 6.32 -21.25
N GLY A 199 -8.25 5.21 -21.89
CA GLY A 199 -8.27 3.88 -21.27
C GLY A 199 -7.35 3.80 -20.05
N ARG A 200 -6.13 4.35 -20.16
CA ARG A 200 -5.19 4.46 -19.04
C ARG A 200 -5.72 5.36 -17.92
N ALA A 201 -6.23 6.54 -18.27
CA ALA A 201 -6.81 7.48 -17.31
C ALA A 201 -8.03 6.89 -16.60
N SER A 202 -8.94 6.24 -17.34
CA SER A 202 -10.13 5.56 -16.81
C SER A 202 -9.78 4.41 -15.88
N ALA A 203 -8.72 3.64 -16.18
CA ALA A 203 -8.23 2.59 -15.28
C ALA A 203 -7.66 3.18 -13.97
N GLN A 204 -6.92 4.29 -14.08
CA GLN A 204 -6.40 5.02 -12.92
C GLN A 204 -7.53 5.65 -12.09
N GLN A 205 -8.52 6.25 -12.74
CA GLN A 205 -9.68 6.87 -12.13
C GLN A 205 -10.57 5.82 -11.45
N ARG A 206 -10.85 4.67 -12.09
CA ARG A 206 -11.55 3.54 -11.47
C ARG A 206 -10.82 3.02 -10.24
N ARG A 207 -9.48 2.92 -10.27
CA ARG A 207 -8.67 2.59 -9.09
C ARG A 207 -8.84 3.62 -7.98
N LEU A 208 -8.80 4.91 -8.31
CA LEU A 208 -8.99 6.00 -7.35
C LEU A 208 -10.40 6.01 -6.76
N PHE A 209 -11.45 5.79 -7.56
CA PHE A 209 -12.83 5.67 -7.08
C PHE A 209 -13.03 4.43 -6.20
N ARG A 210 -12.50 3.26 -6.58
CA ARG A 210 -12.53 2.08 -5.70
C ARG A 210 -11.80 2.33 -4.38
N ALA A 211 -10.68 3.06 -4.42
CA ALA A 211 -9.96 3.47 -3.22
C ALA A 211 -10.74 4.49 -2.38
N GLY A 212 -11.44 5.44 -3.01
CA GLY A 212 -12.13 6.57 -2.36
C GLY A 212 -13.59 6.33 -1.96
N GLY A 213 -14.31 5.42 -2.63
CA GLY A 213 -15.75 5.20 -2.40
C GLY A 213 -16.02 4.58 -1.04
N HIS A 214 -16.84 5.22 -0.21
CA HIS A 214 -17.24 4.68 1.09
C HIS A 214 -18.28 3.56 0.92
N SER A 215 -18.23 2.54 1.77
CA SER A 215 -19.30 1.55 1.91
C SER A 215 -19.43 1.16 3.38
N SER A 216 -20.59 0.66 3.80
CA SER A 216 -20.88 0.30 5.21
C SER A 216 -19.89 -0.70 5.81
N LYS A 217 -19.24 -1.51 4.96
CA LYS A 217 -18.21 -2.49 5.35
C LYS A 217 -16.77 -1.94 5.27
N LYS A 218 -16.57 -0.70 4.80
CA LYS A 218 -15.27 -0.09 4.57
C LYS A 218 -14.77 0.59 5.84
N THR A 219 -13.61 0.16 6.33
CA THR A 219 -12.98 0.77 7.50
C THR A 219 -12.67 2.24 7.23
N THR A 220 -12.87 3.12 8.23
CA THR A 220 -12.46 4.53 8.20
C THR A 220 -10.98 4.73 7.87
N LYS A 221 -10.13 3.69 7.91
CA LYS A 221 -8.71 3.68 7.56
C LYS A 221 -8.27 4.53 6.36
N ALA A 222 -9.07 4.68 5.29
CA ALA A 222 -8.69 5.53 4.15
C ALA A 222 -8.94 7.03 4.45
N MET A 223 -10.07 7.35 5.09
CA MET A 223 -10.34 8.66 5.69
C MET A 223 -9.32 8.94 6.80
N PHE A 224 -9.11 8.00 7.71
CA PHE A 224 -8.08 8.06 8.74
C PHE A 224 -6.69 8.20 8.11
N ARG A 225 -6.29 7.53 7.03
CA ARG A 225 -5.00 7.84 6.36
C ARG A 225 -4.90 9.25 5.78
N ARG A 226 -6.05 9.84 5.42
CA ARG A 226 -6.16 11.17 4.82
C ARG A 226 -6.27 12.27 5.88
N VAL A 227 -6.80 11.96 7.06
CA VAL A 227 -7.07 12.87 8.19
C VAL A 227 -6.08 12.66 9.34
N SER A 228 -5.71 11.41 9.63
CA SER A 228 -4.56 11.01 10.46
C SER A 228 -3.29 11.37 9.73
N THR A 229 -2.92 12.60 9.95
CA THR A 229 -1.56 13.04 10.10
C THR A 229 -0.91 12.22 11.21
N LYS A 230 -0.42 11.00 10.90
CA LYS A 230 0.54 10.29 11.76
C LYS A 230 1.77 11.18 12.11
N TYR A 231 1.93 12.28 11.38
CA TYR A 231 2.92 13.34 11.54
C TYR A 231 2.32 14.72 11.89
N SER A 232 1.10 14.81 12.43
CA SER A 232 0.71 16.00 13.19
C SER A 232 1.29 15.88 14.59
N ASP A 233 1.32 17.00 15.30
CA ASP A 233 1.75 17.08 16.68
C ASP A 233 0.94 16.09 17.53
N ASN A 234 1.53 14.92 17.78
CA ASN A 234 1.09 13.99 18.81
C ASN A 234 1.62 14.55 20.14
N GLU A 235 1.17 15.75 20.52
CA GLU A 235 1.53 16.34 21.79
C GLU A 235 0.93 15.50 22.91
N ILE A 236 1.77 14.70 23.55
CA ILE A 236 1.40 14.04 24.80
C ILE A 236 1.39 15.14 25.87
N HIS A 237 0.22 15.68 26.21
CA HIS A 237 0.11 16.82 27.13
C HIS A 237 0.62 16.51 28.54
N ARG A 238 0.58 15.24 28.95
CA ARG A 238 1.01 14.78 30.26
C ARG A 238 1.47 13.33 30.21
N LEU A 239 2.63 13.07 30.82
CA LEU A 239 3.14 11.73 31.14
C LEU A 239 3.46 11.74 32.62
N ASP A 240 2.86 10.83 33.37
CA ASP A 240 3.23 10.60 34.76
C ASP A 240 4.46 9.68 34.82
N SER A 241 5.28 9.81 35.88
CA SER A 241 6.46 8.98 36.05
C SER A 241 6.10 7.52 36.33
N ALA A 242 6.91 6.60 35.82
CA ALA A 242 6.83 5.18 36.18
C ALA A 242 7.07 4.98 37.69
N ILE A 243 6.48 3.93 38.25
CA ILE A 243 6.64 3.58 39.67
C ILE A 243 8.15 3.38 39.96
N GLY A 244 8.68 4.11 40.95
CA GLY A 244 10.11 4.07 41.31
C GLY A 244 11.01 5.06 40.56
N HIS A 245 10.47 5.84 39.61
CA HIS A 245 11.19 6.88 38.89
C HIS A 245 10.72 8.29 39.31
N SER A 246 11.63 9.26 39.35
CA SER A 246 11.29 10.66 39.61
C SER A 246 10.55 11.28 38.43
N ALA A 247 9.59 12.16 38.71
CA ALA A 247 8.93 12.97 37.68
C ALA A 247 9.97 13.81 36.92
N ARG A 248 10.07 13.58 35.60
CA ARG A 248 10.96 14.33 34.70
C ARG A 248 10.22 15.50 34.05
N GLY A 249 10.99 16.45 33.52
CA GLY A 249 10.44 17.67 32.91
C GLY A 249 9.60 17.38 31.66
N VAL A 250 8.79 18.36 31.23
CA VAL A 250 7.91 18.26 30.06
C VAL A 250 8.68 18.00 28.75
N HIS A 251 10.00 18.21 28.74
CA HIS A 251 10.87 17.96 27.58
C HIS A 251 11.48 16.54 27.55
N ASP A 252 11.35 15.75 28.61
CA ASP A 252 11.98 14.42 28.75
C ASP A 252 10.99 13.27 28.52
N LYS A 253 9.95 13.50 27.70
CA LYS A 253 8.85 12.54 27.46
C LYS A 253 9.34 11.20 26.91
N ALA A 254 10.39 11.22 26.10
CA ALA A 254 11.00 10.01 25.55
C ALA A 254 11.61 9.13 26.65
N ASP A 255 12.27 9.76 27.64
CA ASP A 255 12.89 9.07 28.76
C ASP A 255 11.85 8.60 29.78
N THR A 256 10.80 9.38 30.05
CA THR A 256 9.67 8.93 30.89
C THR A 256 8.98 7.70 30.29
N LEU A 257 8.85 7.64 28.96
CA LEU A 257 8.36 6.45 28.28
C LEU A 257 9.36 5.30 28.40
N ALA A 258 10.65 5.54 28.13
CA ALA A 258 11.68 4.51 28.26
C ALA A 258 11.76 3.91 29.67
N ASP A 259 11.63 4.74 30.70
CA ASP A 259 11.59 4.33 32.11
C ASP A 259 10.41 3.35 32.37
N ALA A 260 9.24 3.59 31.80
CA ALA A 260 8.08 2.69 31.95
C ALA A 260 8.26 1.33 31.25
N TRP A 261 9.03 1.28 30.17
CA TRP A 261 9.25 0.07 29.38
C TRP A 261 10.52 -0.71 29.78
N THR A 262 11.47 -0.05 30.45
CA THR A 262 12.72 -0.65 30.90
C THR A 262 12.50 -1.92 31.73
N PRO A 263 11.60 -1.95 32.73
CA PRO A 263 11.32 -3.16 33.50
C PRO A 263 10.70 -4.30 32.69
N ILE A 264 10.23 -4.06 31.47
CA ILE A 264 9.62 -5.09 30.61
C ILE A 264 10.64 -5.59 29.59
N PHE A 265 11.36 -4.68 28.92
CA PHE A 265 12.29 -5.03 27.84
C PHE A 265 13.69 -5.42 28.31
N GLN A 266 14.09 -5.02 29.51
CA GLN A 266 15.41 -5.33 30.06
C GLN A 266 15.33 -6.39 31.17
N GLN A 267 14.26 -7.18 31.22
CA GLN A 267 14.20 -8.31 32.13
C GLN A 267 15.29 -9.33 31.76
N PRO A 268 16.01 -9.88 32.74
CA PRO A 268 16.84 -11.06 32.48
C PRO A 268 15.96 -12.19 31.94
N ALA A 269 16.55 -13.06 31.11
CA ALA A 269 15.84 -14.22 30.62
C ALA A 269 15.33 -15.05 31.81
N SER A 270 14.06 -15.45 31.78
CA SER A 270 13.49 -16.26 32.86
C SER A 270 14.21 -17.58 32.99
N THR A 271 14.48 -17.98 34.22
CA THR A 271 15.10 -19.26 34.59
C THR A 271 14.10 -20.41 34.48
N SER A 272 14.60 -21.65 34.42
CA SER A 272 13.74 -22.84 34.41
C SER A 272 12.86 -22.95 35.66
N GLU A 273 13.35 -22.51 36.81
CA GLU A 273 12.63 -22.52 38.09
C GLU A 273 11.51 -21.49 38.12
N GLU A 274 11.76 -20.26 37.64
CA GLU A 274 10.71 -19.23 37.51
C GLU A 274 9.60 -19.66 36.55
N ARG A 275 9.96 -20.30 35.43
CA ARG A 275 8.97 -20.87 34.50
C ARG A 275 8.17 -21.98 35.17
N ALA A 276 8.83 -22.86 35.92
CA ALA A 276 8.16 -23.93 36.65
C ALA A 276 7.22 -23.40 37.75
N ALA A 277 7.54 -22.26 38.38
CA ALA A 277 6.69 -21.64 39.40
C ALA A 277 5.40 -21.00 38.83
N VAL A 278 5.42 -20.59 37.55
CA VAL A 278 4.27 -19.98 36.86
C VAL A 278 3.38 -21.04 36.20
N LEU A 279 3.92 -22.20 35.80
CA LEU A 279 3.12 -23.27 35.19
C LEU A 279 1.89 -23.70 36.04
N PRO A 280 1.97 -23.81 37.38
CA PRO A 280 0.82 -24.07 38.24
C PRO A 280 -0.25 -22.98 38.25
N TRP A 281 0.07 -21.74 37.86
CA TRP A 281 -0.93 -20.66 37.76
C TRP A 281 -1.96 -20.96 36.67
N LEU A 282 -1.58 -21.78 35.70
CA LEU A 282 -2.50 -22.26 34.69
C LEU A 282 -3.48 -23.26 35.27
N GLY A 283 -3.21 -23.85 36.45
CA GLY A 283 -3.99 -24.90 37.11
C GLY A 283 -3.19 -26.18 37.29
N ASN A 284 -3.75 -27.14 38.04
CA ASN A 284 -3.15 -28.47 38.17
C ASN A 284 -3.14 -29.20 36.82
N HIS A 285 -2.17 -30.08 36.61
CA HIS A 285 -2.12 -30.92 35.43
C HIS A 285 -3.42 -31.73 35.30
N GLY A 286 -4.09 -31.60 34.15
CA GLY A 286 -5.37 -32.27 33.87
C GLY A 286 -6.63 -31.56 34.39
N GLN A 287 -6.49 -30.43 35.09
CA GLN A 287 -7.63 -29.68 35.65
C GLN A 287 -8.67 -29.24 34.60
N TYR A 288 -8.24 -29.04 33.34
CA TYR A 288 -9.11 -28.63 32.24
C TYR A 288 -9.31 -29.73 31.21
N THR A 289 -8.93 -30.98 31.49
CA THR A 289 -9.07 -32.06 30.51
C THR A 289 -10.51 -32.24 30.07
N ASP A 290 -11.47 -32.19 31.01
CA ASP A 290 -12.90 -32.29 30.68
C ASP A 290 -13.42 -31.03 29.96
N LEU A 291 -12.91 -29.85 30.34
CA LEU A 291 -13.29 -28.56 29.72
C LEU A 291 -12.76 -28.42 28.29
N LEU A 292 -11.61 -29.01 28.00
CA LEU A 292 -10.92 -28.98 26.71
C LEU A 292 -11.05 -30.32 25.97
N ALA A 293 -11.99 -31.18 26.37
CA ALA A 293 -12.19 -32.48 25.73
C ALA A 293 -12.53 -32.30 24.24
N ASP A 294 -13.27 -31.25 23.91
CA ASP A 294 -13.57 -30.80 22.55
C ASP A 294 -12.33 -30.39 21.75
N MET A 295 -11.26 -29.92 22.40
CA MET A 295 -9.99 -29.60 21.72
C MET A 295 -9.22 -30.82 21.24
N THR A 296 -9.64 -32.04 21.63
CA THR A 296 -9.08 -33.29 21.10
C THR A 296 -9.90 -33.90 19.98
N GLU A 297 -11.08 -33.35 19.69
CA GLU A 297 -11.90 -33.81 18.58
C GLU A 297 -11.30 -33.36 17.23
N PRO A 298 -11.34 -34.21 16.19
CA PRO A 298 -10.90 -33.81 14.86
C PRO A 298 -11.76 -32.68 14.31
N PHE A 299 -11.10 -31.65 13.76
CA PHE A 299 -11.77 -30.57 13.06
C PHE A 299 -12.55 -31.10 11.87
N THR A 300 -13.80 -30.67 11.74
CA THR A 300 -14.65 -30.98 10.60
C THR A 300 -14.45 -29.98 9.46
N SER A 301 -14.69 -30.42 8.23
CA SER A 301 -14.69 -29.51 7.07
C SER A 301 -15.72 -28.37 7.20
N ALA A 302 -16.82 -28.58 7.94
CA ALA A 302 -17.82 -27.56 8.19
C ALA A 302 -17.29 -26.44 9.10
N GLU A 303 -16.53 -26.79 10.14
CA GLU A 303 -15.90 -25.81 11.03
C GLU A 303 -14.82 -25.02 10.31
N VAL A 304 -13.98 -25.69 9.51
CA VAL A 304 -12.98 -25.02 8.68
C VAL A 304 -13.65 -24.08 7.68
N ALA A 305 -14.74 -24.51 7.02
CA ALA A 305 -15.51 -23.66 6.13
C ALA A 305 -16.11 -22.44 6.83
N ALA A 306 -16.65 -22.63 8.05
CA ALA A 306 -17.18 -21.54 8.86
C ALA A 306 -16.09 -20.53 9.25
N ALA A 307 -14.89 -21.01 9.62
CA ALA A 307 -13.74 -20.16 9.94
C ALA A 307 -13.26 -19.35 8.73
N VAL A 308 -13.16 -19.97 7.55
CA VAL A 308 -12.84 -19.28 6.29
C VAL A 308 -13.95 -18.27 5.94
N GLY A 309 -15.22 -18.62 6.12
CA GLY A 309 -16.38 -17.76 5.90
C GLY A 309 -16.42 -16.53 6.83
N ALA A 310 -16.03 -16.70 8.09
CA ALA A 310 -15.95 -15.64 9.10
C ALA A 310 -14.78 -14.66 8.83
N SER A 311 -13.79 -15.08 8.05
CA SER A 311 -12.61 -14.26 7.74
C SER A 311 -12.99 -13.00 6.95
N LYS A 312 -12.78 -11.83 7.56
CA LYS A 312 -13.16 -10.53 6.95
C LYS A 312 -12.26 -10.21 5.74
N PRO A 313 -12.83 -9.79 4.59
CA PRO A 313 -12.05 -9.43 3.42
C PRO A 313 -11.21 -8.17 3.63
N GLY A 314 -10.16 -7.99 2.82
CA GLY A 314 -9.36 -6.77 2.82
C GLY A 314 -8.44 -6.55 4.03
N LYS A 315 -8.35 -7.52 4.96
CA LYS A 315 -7.41 -7.50 6.10
C LYS A 315 -5.95 -7.49 5.65
N ALA A 316 -5.04 -7.13 6.57
CA ALA A 316 -3.61 -7.14 6.27
C ALA A 316 -3.12 -8.58 6.14
N CYS A 317 -2.23 -8.84 5.18
CA CYS A 317 -1.64 -10.16 5.02
C CYS A 317 -0.51 -10.36 6.03
N GLY A 318 -0.31 -11.61 6.44
CA GLY A 318 0.82 -12.03 7.26
C GLY A 318 2.14 -12.09 6.47
N PRO A 319 3.18 -12.75 7.02
CA PRO A 319 4.48 -12.91 6.39
C PRO A 319 4.44 -13.58 5.01
N ASP A 320 3.48 -14.49 4.80
CA ASP A 320 3.20 -15.19 3.53
C ASP A 320 2.66 -14.26 2.43
N ARG A 321 2.14 -13.08 2.79
CA ARG A 321 1.49 -12.08 1.92
C ARG A 321 0.22 -12.58 1.21
N LEU A 322 -0.33 -13.70 1.66
CA LEU A 322 -1.65 -14.20 1.30
C LEU A 322 -2.63 -13.65 2.34
N GLY A 323 -3.74 -13.07 1.88
CA GLY A 323 -4.74 -12.47 2.76
C GLY A 323 -5.98 -13.34 2.83
N ASN A 324 -6.91 -12.98 3.72
CA ASN A 324 -8.22 -13.64 3.82
C ASN A 324 -8.95 -13.76 2.48
N ASP A 325 -8.76 -12.80 1.57
CA ASP A 325 -9.33 -12.82 0.23
C ASP A 325 -8.88 -14.07 -0.56
N TRP A 326 -7.62 -14.51 -0.39
CA TRP A 326 -7.09 -15.73 -1.02
C TRP A 326 -7.75 -16.99 -0.45
N TYR A 327 -7.84 -17.10 0.88
CA TYR A 327 -8.49 -18.24 1.54
C TYR A 327 -9.95 -18.39 1.15
N ARG A 328 -10.66 -17.27 0.97
CA ARG A 328 -12.06 -17.26 0.55
C ARG A 328 -12.22 -17.63 -0.93
N ASP A 329 -11.40 -17.07 -1.80
CA ASP A 329 -11.55 -17.26 -3.25
C ASP A 329 -11.14 -18.66 -3.74
N PHE A 330 -10.36 -19.40 -2.93
CA PHE A 330 -9.95 -20.79 -3.15
C PHE A 330 -10.50 -21.75 -2.08
N GLY A 331 -11.56 -21.35 -1.36
CA GLY A 331 -12.12 -22.12 -0.24
C GLY A 331 -12.47 -23.56 -0.61
N ASP A 332 -13.08 -23.78 -1.77
CA ASP A 332 -13.50 -25.11 -2.24
C ASP A 332 -12.34 -26.12 -2.27
N GLN A 333 -11.14 -25.67 -2.66
CA GLN A 333 -9.94 -26.51 -2.70
C GLN A 333 -9.20 -26.50 -1.35
N LEU A 334 -9.21 -25.37 -0.65
CA LEU A 334 -8.45 -25.19 0.59
C LEU A 334 -9.10 -25.87 1.79
N ILE A 335 -10.42 -25.89 1.90
CA ILE A 335 -11.12 -26.45 3.05
C ILE A 335 -10.72 -27.92 3.27
N PRO A 336 -10.80 -28.82 2.26
CA PRO A 336 -10.36 -30.22 2.44
C PRO A 336 -8.89 -30.35 2.83
N ILE A 337 -8.01 -29.54 2.23
CA ILE A 337 -6.57 -29.54 2.54
C ILE A 337 -6.34 -29.13 4.00
N LEU A 338 -6.94 -28.02 4.42
CA LEU A 338 -6.79 -27.49 5.78
C LEU A 338 -7.35 -28.45 6.82
N THR A 339 -8.49 -29.10 6.55
CA THR A 339 -9.05 -30.14 7.43
C THR A 339 -8.05 -31.28 7.66
N LYS A 340 -7.40 -31.78 6.60
CA LYS A 340 -6.35 -32.81 6.74
C LYS A 340 -5.17 -32.31 7.55
N LEU A 341 -4.69 -31.09 7.27
CA LEU A 341 -3.55 -30.51 7.97
C LEU A 341 -3.80 -30.27 9.46
N TYR A 342 -5.02 -29.89 9.85
CA TYR A 342 -5.37 -29.65 11.26
C TYR A 342 -5.57 -30.92 12.08
N ASN A 343 -5.86 -32.05 11.42
CA ASN A 343 -6.09 -33.34 12.05
C ASN A 343 -4.89 -34.30 11.95
N CYS A 344 -3.71 -33.76 11.60
CA CYS A 344 -2.48 -34.53 11.43
C CYS A 344 -1.71 -34.72 12.73
#